data_AF-A0A9Q3VWF0-F1
#
_entry.id   AF-A0A9Q3VWF0-F1
#
_cell.length_a   1.000
_cell.length_b   1.000
_cell.length_c   1.000
_cell.angle_alpha   90.00
_cell.angle_beta   90.00
_cell.angle_gamma   90.00
#
_symmetry.space_group_name_H-M   'P 1'
#
loop_
_entity.id
_entity.type
_entity.pdbx_description
1 polymer ?
#
loop_
_entity_poly.entity_id
_entity_poly.type
_entity_poly.pdbx_seq_one_letter_code
_entity_poly.pdbx_strand_id
1 'polypeptide(L)' 'MTLLNQSLRTLDPDIAAAVDAELHRQQSTLEMIASENFAPLAVMEAQGSVLT' A
#
# COMPACT_ATOMS: atom_id res chain seq x y z
N MET A 1 -18.95 -13.44 6.25
CA MET A 1 -17.52 -13.37 5.92
C MET A 1 -16.73 -13.30 7.22
N THR A 2 -15.76 -14.19 7.41
CA THR A 2 -14.84 -14.17 8.57
C THR A 2 -13.95 -12.92 8.51
N LEU A 3 -13.58 -12.37 9.67
CA LEU A 3 -12.69 -11.21 9.82
C LEU A 3 -11.43 -11.30 8.92
N LEU A 4 -10.84 -12.49 8.84
CA LEU A 4 -9.58 -12.77 8.12
C LEU A 4 -9.65 -12.65 6.58
N ASN A 5 -10.86 -12.65 6.00
CA ASN A 5 -11.03 -12.62 4.53
C ASN A 5 -11.68 -11.31 4.05
N GLN A 6 -11.81 -10.31 4.94
CA GLN A 6 -12.30 -9.00 4.55
C GLN A 6 -11.17 -8.18 3.93
N SER A 7 -11.50 -7.33 2.96
CA SER A 7 -10.54 -6.37 2.43
C SER A 7 -10.19 -5.32 3.48
N LEU A 8 -8.98 -4.75 3.40
CA LEU A 8 -8.54 -3.67 4.28
C LEU A 8 -9.54 -2.51 4.29
N ARG A 9 -10.08 -2.11 3.14
CA ARG A 9 -11.05 -1.01 3.02
C ARG A 9 -12.36 -1.24 3.78
N THR A 10 -12.78 -2.50 3.93
CA THR A 10 -13.98 -2.85 4.70
C THR A 10 -13.66 -3.04 6.18
N LEU A 11 -12.53 -3.68 6.47
CA LEU A 11 -12.10 -4.00 7.83
C LEU A 11 -11.63 -2.76 8.60
N ASP A 12 -10.85 -1.91 7.95
CA ASP A 12 -10.22 -0.70 8.49
C ASP A 12 -10.19 0.41 7.41
N PRO A 13 -11.29 1.15 7.23
CA PRO A 13 -11.39 2.20 6.22
C PRO A 13 -10.43 3.38 6.49
N ASP A 14 -10.06 3.62 7.74
CA ASP A 14 -9.18 4.73 8.12
C ASP A 14 -7.74 4.47 7.65
N ILE A 15 -7.23 3.25 7.85
CA ILE A 15 -5.93 2.85 7.32
C ILE A 15 -5.94 2.79 5.79
N ALA A 16 -7.02 2.28 5.17
CA ALA A 16 -7.13 2.29 3.72
C ALA A 16 -7.08 3.72 3.15
N ALA A 17 -7.75 4.68 3.79
CA ALA A 17 -7.70 6.09 3.40
C ALA A 17 -6.30 6.69 3.57
N ALA A 18 -5.57 6.33 4.64
CA ALA A 18 -4.20 6.78 4.85
C ALA A 18 -3.24 6.27 3.76
N VAL A 19 -3.38 5.02 3.33
CA VAL A 19 -2.59 4.45 2.21
C VAL A 19 -2.91 5.17 0.89
N ASP A 20 -4.18 5.42 0.59
CA ASP A 20 -4.60 6.16 -0.60
C ASP A 20 -4.05 7.60 -0.60
N ALA A 21 -4.04 8.26 0.57
CA ALA A 21 -3.47 9.59 0.73
C ALA A 21 -1.95 9.64 0.52
N GLU A 22 -1.22 8.63 1.01
CA GLU A 22 0.23 8.53 0.81
C GLU A 22 0.59 8.24 -0.66
N LEU A 23 -0.19 7.39 -1.34
CA LEU A 23 -0.05 7.19 -2.78
C LEU A 23 -0.19 8.51 -3.53
N HIS A 24 -1.20 9.31 -3.20
CA HIS A 24 -1.39 10.63 -3.80
C HIS A 24 -0.21 11.57 -3.51
N ARG A 25 0.30 11.57 -2.26
CA ARG A 25 1.47 12.39 -1.88
C ARG A 25 2.68 12.03 -2.73
N GLN A 26 3.00 10.75 -2.88
CA GLN A 26 4.14 10.29 -3.69
C GLN A 26 3.97 10.63 -5.18
N GLN A 27 2.75 10.50 -5.71
CA GLN A 27 2.48 10.83 -7.12
C GLN A 27 2.52 12.34 -7.43
N SER A 28 2.23 13.18 -6.43
CA SER A 28 2.20 14.64 -6.58
C SER A 28 3.49 15.34 -6.13
N THR A 29 4.44 14.58 -5.58
CA THR A 29 5.73 15.10 -5.08
C THR A 29 6.87 14.64 -5.98
N LEU A 30 7.79 15.56 -6.29
CA LEU A 30 9.06 15.18 -6.90
C LEU A 30 9.98 14.59 -5.81
N GLU A 31 10.14 13.28 -5.81
CA GLU A 31 11.04 12.62 -4.87
C GLU A 31 12.51 12.82 -5.29
N MET A 32 13.28 13.48 -4.41
CA MET A 32 14.69 13.85 -4.64
C MET A 32 15.66 13.15 -3.69
N ILE A 33 15.17 12.23 -2.86
CA ILE A 33 15.98 11.47 -1.91
C ILE A 33 16.64 10.32 -2.68
N ALA A 34 17.97 10.37 -2.83
CA ALA A 34 18.72 9.44 -3.68
C ALA A 34 18.60 7.95 -3.28
N SER A 35 18.27 7.68 -2.01
CA SER A 35 18.08 6.32 -1.49
C SER A 35 16.66 5.79 -1.65
N GLU A 36 15.69 6.63 -2.00
CA GLU A 36 14.30 6.23 -2.18
C GLU A 36 14.02 5.78 -3.62
N ASN A 37 13.05 4.87 -3.77
CA ASN A 37 12.67 4.31 -5.06
C ASN A 37 11.24 3.75 -4.98
N PHE A 38 10.65 3.48 -6.14
CA PHE A 38 9.33 2.86 -6.26
C PHE A 38 9.47 1.37 -6.57
N ALA A 39 8.97 0.51 -5.68
CA ALA A 39 8.96 -0.93 -5.91
C ALA A 39 8.00 -1.30 -7.06
N PRO A 40 8.36 -2.24 -7.95
CA PRO A 40 7.44 -2.76 -8.95
C PRO A 40 6.23 -3.44 -8.31
N LEU A 41 5.06 -3.38 -8.97
CA LEU A 41 3.83 -4.01 -8.48
C LEU A 41 4.01 -5.50 -8.15
N ALA A 42 4.73 -6.24 -9.00
CA ALA A 42 4.99 -7.67 -8.79
C ALA A 42 5.73 -7.98 -7.47
N VAL A 43 6.58 -7.05 -7.00
CA VAL A 43 7.27 -7.19 -5.70
C VAL A 43 6.30 -6.98 -4.55
N MET A 44 5.41 -5.98 -4.65
CA MET A 44 4.37 -5.74 -3.63
C MET A 44 3.35 -6.88 -3.57
N GLU A 45 2.98 -7.47 -4.71
CA GLU A 45 2.12 -8.65 -4.77
C GLU A 45 2.76 -9.86 -4.06
N ALA A 46 4.05 -10.08 -4.27
CA ALA A 46 4.79 -11.14 -3.57
C ALA A 46 4.84 -10.89 -2.05
N GLN A 47 5.05 -9.63 -1.62
CA GLN A 47 5.03 -9.22 -0.21
C GLN A 47 3.63 -9.28 0.43
N GLY A 48 2.56 -9.24 -0.36
CA GLY A 48 1.18 -9.40 0.12
C GLY A 48 0.70 -10.86 0.14
N SER A 49 1.57 -11.80 -0.22
CA SER A 49 1.23 -13.22 -0.31
C SER A 49 1.30 -13.90 1.05
N VAL A 50 0.82 -15.14 1.13
CA VAL A 50 0.88 -15.97 2.36
C VAL A 50 2.30 -16.38 2.77
N LEU A 51 3.33 -16.03 2.00
CA LEU A 51 4.73 -16.33 2.31
C LEU A 51 5.34 -15.32 3.31
N THR A 52 4.67 -14.20 3.55
CA THR A 52 5.09 -13.07 4.42
C THR A 52 3.93 -12.65 5.29
#